data_AF-A0A2D5VCG3-F1
#
_entry.id   AF-A0A2D5VCG3-F1
#
_cell.length_a   1.000
_cell.length_b   1.000
_cell.length_c   1.000
_cell.angle_alpha   90.00
_cell.angle_beta   90.00
_cell.angle_gamma   90.00
#
_symmetry.space_group_name_H-M   'P 1'
#
loop_
_entity.id
_entity.type
_entity.pdbx_description
1 polymer ?
#
loop_
_entity_poly.entity_id
_entity_poly.type
_entity_poly.pdbx_seq_one_letter_code
_entity_poly.pdbx_strand_id
1 'polypeptide(L)'
;MSEAMFPIAPKFRLGGDLKVQGGVWAAQVQVGRHFIVGQGISSDSKVTVGGSTKALFIERSIVHSRIDIIVQDSTMRAELFAGRNVLLSDGAIVGGTACAGEKILAHRVGSSSDVETNLSVGIHPKIRRRRRDLQMLLNRLEEGVDRLAKDIIFLEQTDPTSLPPKSRQRYQQLPQMKARKTRYENELDQARRKLVQLLNLAKVRWPPDPHIEVRDTVFQGVRVEVGWDLFPVTTEFHRVIFKMQNKTICLVDLA
;
A
#
# COMPACT_ATOMS: atom_id res chain seq x y z
N MET A 1 -29.25 -3.45 -24.85
CA MET A 1 -28.07 -4.27 -24.55
C MET A 1 -26.85 -3.37 -24.64
N SER A 2 -26.32 -2.90 -23.50
CA SER A 2 -25.12 -2.07 -23.49
C SER A 2 -23.89 -2.97 -23.38
N GLU A 3 -23.20 -3.17 -24.50
CA GLU A 3 -21.86 -3.77 -24.48
C GLU A 3 -20.88 -2.76 -23.87
N ALA A 4 -20.45 -3.03 -22.64
CA ALA A 4 -19.30 -2.34 -22.07
C ALA A 4 -18.04 -2.89 -22.75
N MET A 5 -17.55 -2.17 -23.77
CA MET A 5 -16.20 -2.37 -24.30
C MET A 5 -15.21 -1.93 -23.21
N PHE A 6 -14.71 -2.86 -22.42
CA PHE A 6 -13.58 -2.59 -21.53
C PHE A 6 -12.33 -2.43 -22.40
N PRO A 7 -11.65 -1.26 -22.40
CA PRO A 7 -10.39 -1.14 -23.12
C PRO A 7 -9.37 -2.08 -22.47
N ILE A 8 -8.96 -3.12 -23.19
CA ILE A 8 -7.89 -4.00 -22.75
C ILE A 8 -6.59 -3.21 -22.91
N ALA A 9 -6.07 -2.68 -21.81
CA ALA A 9 -4.76 -2.02 -21.81
C ALA A 9 -3.69 -2.97 -22.37
N PRO A 10 -2.87 -2.55 -23.36
CA PRO A 10 -1.81 -3.38 -23.92
C PRO A 10 -0.86 -3.89 -22.83
N LYS A 11 -0.49 -5.17 -22.93
CA LYS A 11 0.41 -5.85 -21.97
C LYS A 11 1.75 -6.14 -22.63
N PHE A 12 2.83 -5.67 -22.04
CA PHE A 12 4.20 -5.92 -22.48
C PHE A 12 5.00 -6.63 -21.39
N ARG A 13 5.76 -7.66 -21.76
CA ARG A 13 6.62 -8.42 -20.83
C ARG A 13 7.99 -8.66 -21.43
N LEU A 14 9.04 -8.37 -20.66
CA LEU A 14 10.42 -8.61 -21.03
C LEU A 14 11.23 -9.08 -19.82
N GLY A 15 12.06 -10.11 -19.98
CA GLY A 15 12.90 -10.63 -18.89
C GLY A 15 14.17 -9.82 -18.61
N GLY A 16 14.65 -9.05 -19.59
CA GLY A 16 15.86 -8.23 -19.49
C GLY A 16 15.60 -6.80 -19.08
N ASP A 17 16.51 -5.92 -19.51
CA ASP A 17 16.36 -4.47 -19.41
C ASP A 17 15.49 -3.94 -20.55
N LEU A 18 14.68 -2.92 -20.27
CA LEU A 18 13.88 -2.22 -21.27
C LEU A 18 14.26 -0.75 -21.28
N LYS A 19 14.50 -0.19 -22.47
CA LYS A 19 14.62 1.24 -22.69
C LYS A 19 13.61 1.67 -23.75
N VAL A 20 12.80 2.66 -23.42
CA VAL A 20 11.85 3.28 -24.35
C VAL A 20 12.23 4.75 -24.47
N GLN A 21 12.36 5.26 -25.70
CA GLN A 21 12.69 6.67 -25.95
C GLN A 21 11.50 7.60 -25.66
N GLY A 22 10.28 7.13 -25.94
CA GLY A 22 9.03 7.84 -25.62
C GLY A 22 8.54 7.61 -24.19
N GLY A 23 7.22 7.73 -24.01
CA GLY A 23 6.53 7.45 -22.76
C GLY A 23 5.76 6.12 -22.77
N VAL A 24 5.18 5.81 -21.62
CA VAL A 24 4.24 4.69 -21.45
C VAL A 24 2.88 5.28 -21.13
N TRP A 25 1.88 4.98 -21.95
CA TRP A 25 0.51 5.49 -21.77
C TRP A 25 -0.48 4.33 -21.81
N ALA A 26 -1.37 4.27 -20.81
CA ALA A 26 -2.45 3.28 -20.72
C ALA A 26 -1.99 1.83 -20.94
N ALA A 27 -0.83 1.45 -20.39
CA ALA A 27 -0.23 0.14 -20.63
C ALA A 27 0.14 -0.59 -19.35
N GLN A 28 0.20 -1.92 -19.43
CA GLN A 28 0.74 -2.78 -18.39
C GLN A 28 2.10 -3.31 -18.82
N VAL A 29 3.16 -2.90 -18.12
CA VAL A 29 4.55 -3.23 -18.48
C VAL A 29 5.20 -4.04 -17.38
N GLN A 30 5.77 -5.19 -17.72
CA GLN A 30 6.56 -6.00 -16.81
C GLN A 30 7.99 -6.17 -17.35
N VAL A 31 8.96 -5.72 -16.58
CA VAL A 31 10.39 -5.76 -16.93
C VAL A 31 11.15 -6.54 -15.88
N GLY A 32 11.95 -7.52 -16.28
CA GLY A 32 12.64 -8.41 -15.35
C GLY A 32 13.84 -7.75 -14.65
N ARG A 33 14.50 -6.80 -15.31
CA ARG A 33 15.62 -6.03 -14.76
C ARG A 33 15.29 -4.53 -14.69
N HIS A 34 16.00 -3.65 -15.38
CA HIS A 34 15.83 -2.20 -15.29
C HIS A 34 14.91 -1.67 -16.38
N PHE A 35 14.13 -0.63 -16.06
CA PHE A 35 13.26 0.04 -17.02
C PHE A 35 13.59 1.53 -17.09
N ILE A 36 13.97 2.01 -18.28
CA ILE A 36 14.24 3.42 -18.55
C ILE A 36 13.20 3.92 -19.55
N VAL A 37 12.48 4.98 -19.16
CA VAL A 37 11.52 5.69 -20.00
C VAL A 37 12.09 7.08 -20.25
N GLY A 38 12.27 7.44 -21.53
CA GLY A 38 12.84 8.73 -21.93
C GLY A 38 11.91 9.90 -21.59
N GLN A 39 10.60 9.66 -21.61
CA GLN A 39 9.57 10.59 -21.13
C GLN A 39 8.94 10.06 -19.83
N GLY A 40 7.61 10.13 -19.71
CA GLY A 40 6.89 9.74 -18.51
C GLY A 40 6.07 8.46 -18.64
N ILE A 41 5.55 8.03 -17.49
CA ILE A 41 4.58 6.93 -17.36
C ILE A 41 3.25 7.58 -16.96
N SER A 42 2.22 7.44 -17.78
CA SER A 42 0.93 8.13 -17.58
C SER A 42 -0.29 7.31 -18.01
N SER A 43 -1.47 7.91 -17.83
CA SER A 43 -2.77 7.41 -18.28
C SER A 43 -3.15 6.03 -17.72
N ASP A 44 -3.16 5.88 -16.39
CA ASP A 44 -3.54 4.65 -15.69
C ASP A 44 -2.63 3.45 -16.03
N SER A 45 -1.36 3.73 -16.31
CA SER A 45 -0.36 2.70 -16.58
C SER A 45 0.02 1.93 -15.32
N LYS A 46 0.32 0.64 -15.49
CA LYS A 46 0.81 -0.24 -14.43
C LYS A 46 2.14 -0.85 -14.80
N VAL A 47 3.17 -0.50 -14.05
CA VAL A 47 4.55 -0.88 -14.35
C VAL A 47 5.11 -1.72 -13.20
N THR A 48 5.71 -2.87 -13.51
CA THR A 48 6.37 -3.74 -12.52
C THR A 48 7.75 -4.11 -13.01
N VAL A 49 8.76 -3.78 -12.21
CA VAL A 49 10.17 -3.82 -12.61
C VAL A 49 10.98 -4.60 -11.57
N GLY A 50 11.71 -5.63 -12.02
CA GLY A 50 12.52 -6.48 -11.16
C GLY A 50 13.83 -5.84 -10.68
N GLY A 51 14.21 -4.70 -11.24
CA GLY A 51 15.30 -3.82 -10.84
C GLY A 51 14.80 -2.42 -10.49
N SER A 52 15.39 -1.40 -11.12
CA SER A 52 15.06 0.02 -10.94
C SER A 52 14.30 0.60 -12.13
N THR A 53 13.43 1.57 -11.87
CA THR A 53 12.75 2.36 -12.91
C THR A 53 13.31 3.76 -12.94
N LYS A 54 13.56 4.29 -14.14
CA LYS A 54 13.87 5.71 -14.36
C LYS A 54 12.87 6.30 -15.36
N ALA A 55 12.27 7.43 -15.02
CA ALA A 55 11.37 8.19 -15.90
C ALA A 55 11.56 9.70 -15.70
N LEU A 56 11.11 10.50 -16.68
CA LEU A 56 11.06 11.95 -16.54
C LEU A 56 9.96 12.35 -15.54
N PHE A 57 8.74 11.86 -15.74
CA PHE A 57 7.61 12.07 -14.85
C PHE A 57 6.75 10.81 -14.69
N ILE A 58 5.96 10.73 -13.61
CA ILE A 58 4.98 9.66 -13.41
C ILE A 58 3.65 10.29 -13.00
N GLU A 59 2.61 10.09 -13.80
CA GLU A 59 1.30 10.70 -13.56
C GLU A 59 0.21 9.62 -13.59
N ARG A 60 -0.76 9.67 -12.66
CA ARG A 60 -1.95 8.78 -12.69
C ARG A 60 -1.61 7.33 -13.02
N SER A 61 -0.60 6.78 -12.36
CA SER A 61 -0.03 5.48 -12.70
C SER A 61 0.52 4.78 -11.47
N ILE A 62 0.65 3.46 -11.56
CA ILE A 62 1.18 2.62 -10.49
C ILE A 62 2.52 2.02 -10.95
N VAL A 63 3.59 2.29 -10.19
CA VAL A 63 4.93 1.79 -10.49
C VAL A 63 5.47 1.01 -9.30
N HIS A 64 5.79 -0.26 -9.54
CA HIS A 64 6.49 -1.12 -8.59
C HIS A 64 7.90 -1.41 -9.10
N SER A 65 8.91 -1.11 -8.28
CA SER A 65 10.30 -1.46 -8.56
C SER A 65 10.91 -2.21 -7.39
N ARG A 66 11.66 -3.28 -7.68
CA ARG A 66 12.33 -4.07 -6.64
C ARG A 66 13.44 -3.29 -5.93
N ILE A 67 14.08 -2.35 -6.63
CA ILE A 67 15.20 -1.56 -6.10
C ILE A 67 14.76 -0.11 -5.97
N ASP A 68 15.02 0.73 -6.98
CA ASP A 68 14.74 2.18 -6.90
C ASP A 68 13.71 2.64 -7.93
N ILE A 69 13.02 3.72 -7.62
CA ILE A 69 12.24 4.52 -8.58
C ILE A 69 12.91 5.89 -8.63
N ILE A 70 13.41 6.28 -9.80
CA ILE A 70 14.10 7.54 -10.04
C ILE A 70 13.24 8.36 -10.99
N VAL A 71 12.83 9.55 -10.55
CA VAL A 71 12.01 10.46 -11.35
C VAL A 71 12.73 11.79 -11.48
N GLN A 72 12.88 12.30 -12.70
CA GLN A 72 13.71 13.49 -12.90
C GLN A 72 12.96 14.78 -12.58
N ASP A 73 11.68 14.87 -12.95
CA ASP A 73 10.87 16.09 -12.87
C ASP A 73 9.72 15.97 -11.86
N SER A 74 8.70 15.15 -12.10
CA SER A 74 7.52 15.22 -11.22
C SER A 74 6.74 13.92 -11.11
N THR A 75 6.07 13.77 -9.98
CA THR A 75 5.11 12.68 -9.76
C THR A 75 3.78 13.28 -9.35
N MET A 76 2.71 12.93 -10.05
CA MET A 76 1.40 13.53 -9.85
C MET A 76 0.30 12.48 -9.79
N ARG A 77 -0.39 12.40 -8.66
CA ARG A 77 -1.48 11.42 -8.40
C ARG A 77 -1.05 9.99 -8.78
N ALA A 78 0.17 9.62 -8.38
CA ALA A 78 0.78 8.35 -8.72
C ALA A 78 1.00 7.47 -7.48
N GLU A 79 1.11 6.16 -7.69
CA GLU A 79 1.47 5.21 -6.64
C GLU A 79 2.84 4.58 -6.94
N LEU A 80 3.83 4.90 -6.10
CA LEU A 80 5.21 4.49 -6.27
C LEU A 80 5.60 3.53 -5.14
N PHE A 81 6.08 2.35 -5.50
CA PHE A 81 6.48 1.32 -4.55
C PHE A 81 7.88 0.82 -4.89
N ALA A 82 8.88 1.37 -4.21
CA ALA A 82 10.28 1.00 -4.37
C ALA A 82 10.75 0.09 -3.22
N GLY A 83 11.51 -0.95 -3.52
CA GLY A 83 12.09 -1.80 -2.49
C GLY A 83 13.13 -1.09 -1.64
N ARG A 84 13.83 -0.10 -2.20
CA ARG A 84 14.87 0.71 -1.54
C ARG A 84 14.50 2.19 -1.56
N ASN A 85 14.64 2.89 -2.68
CA ASN A 85 14.50 4.35 -2.71
C ASN A 85 13.49 4.87 -3.73
N VAL A 86 12.80 5.96 -3.39
CA VAL A 86 12.14 6.85 -4.35
C VAL A 86 12.92 8.16 -4.39
N LEU A 87 13.50 8.50 -5.54
CA LEU A 87 14.41 9.62 -5.69
C LEU A 87 13.90 10.57 -6.76
N LEU A 88 13.61 11.81 -6.38
CA LEU A 88 13.34 12.91 -7.31
C LEU A 88 14.56 13.84 -7.34
N SER A 89 15.00 14.26 -8.52
CA SER A 89 16.13 15.18 -8.66
C SER A 89 15.77 16.59 -8.17
N ASP A 90 14.93 17.30 -8.92
CA ASP A 90 14.46 18.67 -8.61
C ASP A 90 12.93 18.72 -8.44
N GLY A 91 12.35 17.54 -8.22
CA GLY A 91 10.96 17.29 -8.49
C GLY A 91 9.99 17.41 -7.33
N ALA A 92 8.71 17.43 -7.68
CA ALA A 92 7.61 17.43 -6.72
C ALA A 92 6.85 16.10 -6.69
N ILE A 93 6.42 15.70 -5.50
CA ILE A 93 5.40 14.65 -5.30
C ILE A 93 4.07 15.32 -4.99
N VAL A 94 3.15 15.33 -5.95
CA VAL A 94 1.85 16.00 -5.84
C VAL A 94 0.72 14.97 -5.90
N GLY A 95 0.25 14.54 -4.73
CA GLY A 95 -0.83 13.58 -4.62
C GLY A 95 -0.42 12.13 -4.86
N GLY A 96 -1.20 11.22 -4.28
CA GLY A 96 -0.98 9.78 -4.39
C GLY A 96 -0.12 9.24 -3.25
N THR A 97 0.65 8.20 -3.53
CA THR A 97 1.44 7.48 -2.51
C THR A 97 2.85 7.20 -3.00
N ALA A 98 3.86 7.49 -2.19
CA ALA A 98 5.20 6.98 -2.38
C ALA A 98 5.63 6.15 -1.17
N CYS A 99 6.07 4.93 -1.42
CA CYS A 99 6.50 3.98 -0.41
C CYS A 99 7.85 3.40 -0.81
N ALA A 100 8.83 3.56 0.08
CA ALA A 100 10.19 3.08 -0.11
C ALA A 100 10.63 2.23 1.09
N GLY A 101 11.57 1.32 0.88
CA GLY A 101 12.14 0.56 2.00
C GLY A 101 13.07 1.41 2.85
N GLU A 102 13.94 2.19 2.22
CA GLU A 102 15.02 2.97 2.82
C GLU A 102 14.67 4.45 2.83
N LYS A 103 14.69 5.13 1.67
CA LYS A 103 14.58 6.59 1.62
C LYS A 103 13.60 7.10 0.56
N ILE A 104 12.94 8.21 0.86
CA ILE A 104 12.29 9.06 -0.15
C ILE A 104 13.00 10.41 -0.15
N LEU A 105 13.38 10.89 -1.32
CA LEU A 105 13.98 12.20 -1.52
C LEU A 105 13.18 12.97 -2.56
N ALA A 106 12.72 14.17 -2.21
CA ALA A 106 12.04 15.08 -3.13
C ALA A 106 12.40 16.53 -2.86
N HIS A 107 12.18 17.40 -3.85
CA HIS A 107 12.33 18.83 -3.64
C HIS A 107 11.09 19.40 -2.94
N ARG A 108 9.90 19.10 -3.47
CA ARG A 108 8.61 19.49 -2.87
C ARG A 108 7.67 18.31 -2.69
N VAL A 109 6.83 18.36 -1.66
CA VAL A 109 5.85 17.31 -1.36
C VAL A 109 4.50 17.93 -0.99
N GLY A 110 3.44 17.47 -1.64
CA GLY A 110 2.09 18.01 -1.51
C GLY A 110 1.85 19.22 -2.42
N SER A 111 0.77 19.93 -2.17
CA SER A 111 0.46 21.20 -2.84
C SER A 111 -0.47 22.06 -1.99
N SER A 112 -0.57 23.35 -2.32
CA SER A 112 -1.51 24.28 -1.67
C SER A 112 -2.99 23.91 -1.86
N SER A 113 -3.30 23.05 -2.83
CA SER A 113 -4.66 22.53 -3.08
C SER A 113 -5.02 21.32 -2.21
N ASP A 114 -4.20 21.00 -1.20
CA ASP A 114 -4.44 19.93 -0.22
C ASP A 114 -4.72 18.56 -0.88
N VAL A 115 -3.95 18.25 -1.92
CA VAL A 115 -4.07 16.96 -2.61
C VAL A 115 -3.45 15.88 -1.73
N GLU A 116 -4.27 14.90 -1.34
CA GLU A 116 -3.87 13.79 -0.47
C GLU A 116 -2.57 13.13 -0.95
N THR A 117 -1.52 13.28 -0.14
CA THR A 117 -0.17 12.80 -0.43
C THR A 117 0.36 11.99 0.73
N ASN A 118 0.69 10.71 0.46
CA ASN A 118 1.14 9.76 1.48
C ASN A 118 2.57 9.33 1.21
N LEU A 119 3.48 9.61 2.14
CA LEU A 119 4.86 9.16 2.07
C LEU A 119 5.13 8.11 3.15
N SER A 120 5.84 7.03 2.81
CA SER A 120 6.19 6.00 3.78
C SER A 120 7.57 5.39 3.56
N VAL A 121 8.35 5.26 4.64
CA VAL A 121 9.69 4.64 4.63
C VAL A 121 9.87 3.64 5.78
N GLY A 122 10.97 2.88 5.78
CA GLY A 122 11.36 1.97 6.86
C GLY A 122 10.79 0.56 6.75
N ILE A 123 9.75 0.35 5.94
CA ILE A 123 9.13 -0.97 5.75
C ILE A 123 8.92 -1.24 4.27
N HIS A 124 9.54 -2.31 3.80
CA HIS A 124 9.47 -2.71 2.40
C HIS A 124 8.00 -2.80 1.90
N PRO A 125 7.65 -2.24 0.72
CA PRO A 125 6.27 -2.16 0.22
C PRO A 125 5.52 -3.49 0.21
N LYS A 126 6.20 -4.59 -0.17
CA LYS A 126 5.64 -5.96 -0.11
C LYS A 126 5.17 -6.39 1.29
N ILE A 127 5.91 -6.03 2.34
CA ILE A 127 5.54 -6.33 3.73
C ILE A 127 4.31 -5.50 4.11
N ARG A 128 4.32 -4.21 3.80
CA ARG A 128 3.21 -3.28 4.05
C ARG A 128 1.91 -3.72 3.37
N ARG A 129 1.98 -4.14 2.10
CA ARG A 129 0.87 -4.74 1.36
C ARG A 129 0.36 -6.02 2.03
N ARG A 130 1.26 -6.95 2.34
CA ARG A 130 0.89 -8.22 2.99
C ARG A 130 0.24 -8.02 4.36
N ARG A 131 0.67 -6.99 5.11
CA ARG A 131 0.03 -6.60 6.38
C ARG A 131 -1.40 -6.14 6.14
N ARG A 132 -1.61 -5.25 5.17
CA ARG A 132 -2.94 -4.76 4.78
C ARG A 132 -3.86 -5.92 4.40
N ASP A 133 -3.39 -6.84 3.57
CA ASP A 133 -4.15 -8.02 3.13
C ASP A 133 -4.53 -8.93 4.32
N LEU A 134 -3.60 -9.17 5.25
CA LEU A 134 -3.88 -9.94 6.47
C LEU A 134 -4.86 -9.24 7.40
N GLN A 135 -4.77 -7.91 7.55
CA GLN A 135 -5.68 -7.16 8.41
C GLN A 135 -7.11 -7.19 7.86
N MET A 136 -7.28 -7.04 6.54
CA MET A 136 -8.59 -7.18 5.90
C MET A 136 -9.18 -8.59 6.09
N LEU A 137 -8.34 -9.63 6.00
CA LEU A 137 -8.75 -11.00 6.25
C LEU A 137 -9.19 -11.20 7.71
N LEU A 138 -8.41 -10.68 8.68
CA LEU A 138 -8.74 -10.77 10.10
C LEU A 138 -10.09 -10.12 10.40
N ASN A 139 -10.31 -8.88 9.97
CA ASN A 139 -11.56 -8.17 10.20
C ASN A 139 -12.76 -8.97 9.62
N ARG A 140 -12.62 -9.50 8.39
CA ARG A 140 -13.67 -10.32 7.77
C ARG A 140 -13.97 -11.61 8.54
N LEU A 141 -12.95 -12.28 9.07
CA LEU A 141 -13.11 -13.49 9.87
C LEU A 141 -13.74 -13.18 11.22
N GLU A 142 -13.30 -12.11 11.90
CA GLU A 142 -13.86 -11.64 13.18
C GLU A 142 -15.36 -11.32 13.04
N GLU A 143 -15.75 -10.55 12.03
CA GLU A 143 -17.17 -10.30 11.72
C GLU A 143 -17.96 -11.58 11.39
N GLY A 144 -17.28 -12.59 10.81
CA GLY A 144 -17.86 -13.89 10.51
C GLY A 144 -18.13 -14.70 11.77
N VAL A 145 -17.15 -14.75 12.68
CA VAL A 145 -17.25 -15.44 13.97
C VAL A 145 -18.33 -14.79 14.82
N ASP A 146 -18.34 -13.46 14.93
CA ASP A 146 -19.33 -12.72 15.73
C ASP A 146 -20.77 -12.95 15.25
N ARG A 147 -20.99 -12.94 13.93
CA ARG A 147 -22.31 -13.25 13.36
C ARG A 147 -22.76 -14.67 13.68
N LEU A 148 -21.89 -15.66 13.45
CA LEU A 148 -22.21 -17.06 13.74
C LEU A 148 -22.41 -17.30 15.24
N ALA A 149 -21.63 -16.64 16.10
CA ALA A 149 -21.75 -16.75 17.55
C ALA A 149 -23.14 -16.25 18.02
N LYS A 150 -23.57 -15.09 17.55
CA LYS A 150 -24.89 -14.53 17.86
C LYS A 150 -26.02 -15.44 17.39
N ASP A 151 -25.94 -15.94 16.16
CA ASP A 151 -26.94 -16.87 15.61
C ASP A 151 -27.01 -18.19 16.39
N ILE A 152 -25.86 -18.75 16.77
CA ILE A 152 -25.78 -20.00 17.55
C ILE A 152 -26.39 -19.79 18.94
N ILE A 153 -26.00 -18.72 19.65
CA ILE A 153 -26.52 -18.39 20.98
C ILE A 153 -28.04 -18.21 20.93
N PHE A 154 -28.55 -17.46 19.95
CA PHE A 154 -29.99 -17.26 19.78
C PHE A 154 -30.74 -18.59 19.57
N LEU A 155 -30.21 -19.46 18.71
CA LEU A 155 -30.84 -20.76 18.44
C LEU A 155 -30.77 -21.72 19.63
N GLU A 156 -29.71 -21.68 20.43
CA GLU A 156 -29.57 -22.52 21.64
C GLU A 156 -30.45 -22.06 22.80
N GLN A 157 -30.73 -20.76 22.91
CA GLN A 157 -31.55 -20.17 23.96
C GLN A 157 -33.05 -20.17 23.64
N THR A 158 -33.45 -20.53 22.42
CA THR A 158 -34.86 -20.54 22.00
C THR A 158 -35.40 -21.96 21.97
N ASP A 159 -36.61 -22.18 22.51
CA ASP A 159 -37.28 -23.48 22.43
C ASP A 159 -37.53 -23.86 20.95
N PRO A 160 -37.02 -25.02 20.47
CA PRO A 160 -37.19 -25.46 19.09
C PRO A 160 -38.67 -25.58 18.65
N THR A 161 -39.56 -25.84 19.60
CA THR A 161 -41.00 -25.98 19.33
C THR A 161 -41.68 -24.63 19.09
N SER A 162 -41.18 -23.53 19.65
CA SER A 162 -41.70 -22.18 19.46
C SER A 162 -41.11 -21.44 18.25
N LEU A 163 -40.17 -22.05 17.53
CA LEU A 163 -39.49 -21.43 16.39
C LEU A 163 -40.36 -21.40 15.12
N PRO A 164 -40.38 -20.28 14.37
CA PRO A 164 -40.96 -20.22 13.03
C PRO A 164 -40.31 -21.24 12.07
N PRO A 165 -40.99 -21.65 10.98
CA PRO A 165 -40.47 -22.67 10.05
C PRO A 165 -39.05 -22.40 9.51
N LYS A 166 -38.75 -21.14 9.17
CA LYS A 166 -37.40 -20.71 8.71
C LYS A 166 -36.34 -20.86 9.82
N SER A 167 -36.71 -20.65 11.08
CA SER A 167 -35.79 -20.76 12.22
C SER A 167 -35.57 -22.21 12.64
N ARG A 168 -36.58 -23.10 12.48
CA ARG A 168 -36.39 -24.56 12.64
C ARG A 168 -35.39 -25.13 11.63
N GLN A 169 -35.42 -24.71 10.37
CA GLN A 169 -34.45 -25.13 9.36
C GLN A 169 -33.02 -24.70 9.73
N ARG A 170 -32.84 -23.48 10.26
CA ARG A 170 -31.56 -23.02 10.80
C ARG A 170 -31.12 -23.81 12.03
N TYR A 171 -32.04 -24.16 12.92
CA TYR A 171 -31.75 -25.00 14.09
C TYR A 171 -31.22 -26.40 13.69
N GLN A 172 -31.77 -27.01 12.63
CA GLN A 172 -31.24 -28.27 12.10
C GLN A 172 -29.82 -28.13 11.53
N GLN A 173 -29.44 -26.93 11.08
CA GLN A 173 -28.08 -26.63 10.59
C GLN A 173 -27.13 -26.23 11.72
N LEU A 174 -27.56 -26.20 12.99
CA LEU A 174 -26.75 -25.78 14.12
C LEU A 174 -25.39 -26.50 14.22
N PRO A 175 -25.28 -27.83 14.01
CA PRO A 175 -23.98 -28.51 13.99
C PRO A 175 -23.05 -27.99 12.89
N GLN A 176 -23.60 -27.68 11.71
CA GLN A 176 -22.83 -27.12 10.58
C GLN A 176 -22.39 -25.68 10.87
N MET A 177 -23.24 -24.88 11.51
CA MET A 177 -22.92 -23.52 11.94
C MET A 177 -21.80 -23.51 12.98
N LYS A 178 -21.87 -24.40 13.98
CA LYS A 178 -20.80 -24.61 14.97
C LYS A 178 -19.49 -25.01 14.32
N ALA A 179 -19.51 -26.01 13.44
CA ALA A 179 -18.33 -26.45 12.70
C ALA A 179 -17.73 -25.31 11.84
N ARG A 180 -18.58 -24.48 11.21
CA ARG A 180 -18.14 -23.31 10.45
C ARG A 180 -17.51 -22.24 11.34
N LYS A 181 -18.09 -21.96 12.51
CA LYS A 181 -17.54 -21.04 13.50
C LYS A 181 -16.14 -21.50 13.94
N THR A 182 -15.98 -22.77 14.31
CA THR A 182 -14.67 -23.34 14.69
C THR A 182 -13.65 -23.25 13.55
N ARG A 183 -14.06 -23.46 12.29
CA ARG A 183 -13.17 -23.24 11.13
C ARG A 183 -12.70 -21.79 11.03
N TYR A 184 -13.61 -20.82 11.17
CA TYR A 184 -13.24 -19.41 11.13
C TYR A 184 -12.33 -19.02 12.30
N GLU A 185 -12.59 -19.52 13.50
CA GLU A 185 -11.71 -19.31 14.68
C GLU A 185 -10.29 -19.86 14.41
N ASN A 186 -10.19 -21.07 13.85
CA ASN A 186 -8.90 -21.65 13.48
C ASN A 186 -8.17 -20.83 12.41
N GLU A 187 -8.87 -20.37 11.37
CA GLU A 187 -8.30 -19.50 10.33
C GLU A 187 -7.82 -18.16 10.90
N LEU A 188 -8.59 -17.60 11.83
CA LEU A 188 -8.31 -16.36 12.52
C LEU A 188 -7.02 -16.49 13.34
N ASP A 189 -6.86 -17.58 14.10
CA ASP A 189 -5.62 -17.87 14.83
C ASP A 189 -4.41 -18.05 13.91
N GLN A 190 -4.60 -18.68 12.75
CA GLN A 190 -3.52 -18.78 11.75
C GLN A 190 -3.16 -17.42 11.15
N ALA A 191 -4.16 -16.59 10.84
CA ALA A 191 -3.95 -15.24 10.31
C ALA A 191 -3.25 -14.33 11.33
N ARG A 192 -3.63 -14.40 12.62
CA ARG A 192 -2.97 -13.69 13.73
C ARG A 192 -1.51 -14.11 13.86
N ARG A 193 -1.21 -15.42 13.82
CA ARG A 193 0.17 -15.92 13.83
C ARG A 193 0.99 -15.41 12.64
N LYS A 194 0.43 -15.44 11.43
CA LYS A 194 1.08 -14.90 10.22
C LYS A 194 1.35 -13.40 10.33
N LEU A 195 0.42 -12.64 10.93
CA LEU A 195 0.59 -11.21 11.17
C LEU A 195 1.76 -10.94 12.13
N VAL A 196 1.84 -11.65 13.26
CA VAL A 196 2.96 -11.53 14.21
C VAL A 196 4.29 -11.85 13.53
N GLN A 197 4.36 -12.94 12.75
CA GLN A 197 5.56 -13.29 11.98
C GLN A 197 5.96 -12.18 11.00
N LEU A 198 4.99 -11.58 10.31
CA LEU A 198 5.23 -10.49 9.36
C LEU A 198 5.74 -9.22 10.05
N LEU A 199 5.19 -8.88 11.22
CA LEU A 199 5.64 -7.74 12.02
C LEU A 199 7.06 -7.95 12.55
N ASN A 200 7.40 -9.17 12.98
CA ASN A 200 8.77 -9.52 13.39
C ASN A 200 9.74 -9.43 12.20
N LEU A 201 9.34 -9.91 11.03
CA LEU A 201 10.15 -9.77 9.81
C LEU A 201 10.41 -8.30 9.47
N ALA A 202 9.41 -7.43 9.63
CA ALA A 202 9.56 -5.98 9.42
C ALA A 202 10.59 -5.38 10.38
N LYS A 203 10.56 -5.76 11.66
CA LYS A 203 11.53 -5.30 12.68
C LYS A 203 12.95 -5.76 12.35
N VAL A 204 13.13 -7.02 11.95
CA VAL A 204 14.45 -7.59 11.62
C VAL A 204 15.04 -6.97 10.35
N ARG A 205 14.19 -6.60 9.38
CA ARG A 205 14.59 -5.98 8.12
C ARG A 205 14.57 -4.46 8.15
N TRP A 206 14.53 -3.87 9.34
CA TRP A 206 14.58 -2.42 9.49
C TRP A 206 15.86 -1.87 8.86
N PRO A 207 15.79 -0.89 7.95
CA PRO A 207 16.98 -0.31 7.34
C PRO A 207 17.75 0.55 8.36
N PRO A 208 19.06 0.82 8.15
CA PRO A 208 19.87 1.56 9.12
C PRO A 208 19.38 2.99 9.42
N ASP A 209 18.94 3.73 8.40
CA ASP A 209 18.52 5.13 8.52
C ASP A 209 17.35 5.45 7.57
N PRO A 210 16.13 4.93 7.85
CA PRO A 210 14.98 5.23 7.02
C PRO A 210 14.50 6.65 7.27
N HIS A 211 14.45 7.44 6.20
CA HIS A 211 14.04 8.83 6.30
C HIS A 211 13.41 9.35 5.02
N ILE A 212 12.67 10.44 5.17
CA ILE A 212 12.10 11.22 4.07
C ILE A 212 12.77 12.58 4.09
N GLU A 213 13.53 12.90 3.05
CA GLU A 213 14.24 14.17 2.87
C GLU A 213 13.46 15.04 1.88
N VAL A 214 13.09 16.24 2.31
CA VAL A 214 12.40 17.23 1.48
C VAL A 214 13.21 18.53 1.47
N ARG A 215 13.70 18.91 0.30
CA ARG A 215 14.73 19.95 0.17
C ARG A 215 14.22 21.38 0.08
N ASP A 216 12.94 21.57 -0.20
CA ASP A 216 12.32 22.89 -0.32
C ASP A 216 11.10 22.97 0.60
N THR A 217 9.96 22.38 0.21
CA THR A 217 8.70 22.54 0.94
C THR A 217 7.91 21.23 1.09
N VAL A 218 7.36 21.03 2.28
CA VAL A 218 6.31 20.05 2.59
C VAL A 218 5.04 20.81 2.91
N PHE A 219 4.02 20.67 2.07
CA PHE A 219 2.73 21.33 2.29
C PHE A 219 1.91 20.63 3.37
N GLN A 220 0.95 21.37 3.95
CA GLN A 220 -0.06 20.79 4.84
C GLN A 220 -0.87 19.69 4.15
N GLY A 221 -1.41 18.77 4.95
CA GLY A 221 -2.20 17.63 4.47
C GLY A 221 -1.38 16.42 4.01
N VAL A 222 -0.06 16.57 3.90
CA VAL A 222 0.86 15.45 3.68
C VAL A 222 0.84 14.52 4.90
N ARG A 223 0.77 13.21 4.64
CA ARG A 223 0.90 12.19 5.68
C ARG A 223 2.24 11.49 5.54
N VAL A 224 3.07 11.58 6.58
CA VAL A 224 4.40 11.00 6.62
C VAL A 224 4.41 9.79 7.56
N GLU A 225 4.79 8.63 7.05
CA GLU A 225 4.93 7.42 7.85
C GLU A 225 6.39 6.95 7.88
N VAL A 226 6.94 6.73 9.07
CA VAL A 226 8.24 6.08 9.26
C VAL A 226 7.99 4.79 10.01
N GLY A 227 8.13 3.67 9.32
CA GLY A 227 7.69 2.38 9.81
C GLY A 227 6.17 2.26 9.85
N TRP A 228 5.64 2.18 11.06
CA TRP A 228 4.20 2.10 11.33
C TRP A 228 3.63 3.36 11.98
N ASP A 229 4.48 4.28 12.41
CA ASP A 229 4.10 5.54 13.03
C ASP A 229 3.75 6.57 11.96
N LEU A 230 2.78 7.42 12.27
CA LEU A 230 2.24 8.44 11.38
C LEU A 230 2.51 9.83 11.97
N PHE A 231 3.08 10.70 11.15
CA PHE A 231 3.22 12.12 11.39
C PHE A 231 2.31 12.86 10.39
N PRO A 232 1.15 13.37 10.83
CA PRO A 232 0.31 14.22 9.99
C PRO A 232 0.93 15.62 9.90
N VAL A 233 1.18 16.09 8.68
CA VAL A 233 1.69 17.44 8.44
C VAL A 233 0.52 18.42 8.50
N THR A 234 0.40 19.14 9.62
CA THR A 234 -0.68 20.11 9.87
C THR A 234 -0.31 21.54 9.46
N THR A 235 0.98 21.82 9.29
CA THR A 235 1.52 23.11 8.84
C THR A 235 2.61 22.87 7.82
N GLU A 236 2.91 23.90 7.02
CA GLU A 236 4.01 23.84 6.06
C GLU A 236 5.37 23.73 6.77
N PHE A 237 6.28 22.93 6.22
CA PHE A 237 7.66 22.82 6.66
C PHE A 237 8.61 23.05 5.50
N HIS A 238 9.78 23.61 5.78
CA HIS A 238 10.79 23.89 4.76
C HIS A 238 12.10 23.18 5.06
N ARG A 239 12.69 22.57 4.02
CA ARG A 239 14.02 21.96 4.08
C ARG A 239 14.15 20.99 5.26
N VAL A 240 13.38 19.90 5.27
CA VAL A 240 13.26 19.01 6.43
C VAL A 240 13.58 17.55 6.12
N ILE A 241 14.04 16.83 7.14
CA ILE A 241 14.13 15.37 7.18
C ILE A 241 13.17 14.83 8.23
N PHE A 242 12.27 13.93 7.83
CA PHE A 242 11.50 13.10 8.76
C PHE A 242 12.20 11.76 8.96
N LYS A 243 12.54 11.43 10.21
CA LYS A 243 13.17 10.15 10.55
C LYS A 243 12.78 9.68 11.94
N MET A 244 13.05 8.40 12.22
CA MET A 244 12.79 7.82 13.53
C MET A 244 13.94 8.13 14.50
N GLN A 245 13.65 8.80 15.61
CA GLN A 245 14.57 8.95 16.74
C GLN A 245 13.83 8.64 18.05
N ASN A 246 14.43 7.85 18.93
CA ASN A 246 13.85 7.47 20.23
C ASN A 246 12.41 6.90 20.14
N LYS A 247 12.10 6.17 19.05
CA LYS A 247 10.77 5.60 18.75
C LYS A 247 9.68 6.63 18.43
N THR A 248 10.05 7.86 18.12
CA THR A 248 9.15 8.90 17.61
C THR A 248 9.66 9.45 16.29
N ILE A 249 8.75 9.93 15.44
CA ILE A 249 9.14 10.66 14.22
C ILE A 249 9.63 12.04 14.65
N CYS A 250 10.87 12.36 14.31
CA CYS A 250 11.49 13.65 14.53
C CYS A 250 11.71 14.37 13.20
N LEU A 251 11.56 15.68 13.25
CA LEU A 251 11.81 16.60 12.16
C LEU A 251 13.18 17.23 12.38
N VAL A 252 14.05 17.16 11.38
CA VAL A 252 15.40 17.74 11.41
C VAL A 252 15.53 18.70 10.25
N ASP A 253 15.86 19.96 10.56
CA ASP A 253 16.08 20.98 9.55
C ASP A 253 17.39 20.71 8.79
N LEU A 254 17.32 20.87 7.48
CA LEU A 254 18.48 20.88 6.59
C LEU A 254 19.09 22.29 6.64
N ALA A 255 20.34 22.38 7.12
CA ALA A 255 21.13 23.61 7.07
C ALA A 255 21.24 24.15 5.63
#